data_AF-A0A4Y7JD03-F1
#
_entry.id   AF-A0A4Y7JD03-F1
#
_cell.length_a   1.000
_cell.length_b   1.000
_cell.length_c   1.000
_cell.angle_alpha   90.00
_cell.angle_beta   90.00
_cell.angle_gamma   90.00
#
_symmetry.space_group_name_H-M   'P 1'
#
loop_
_entity.id
_entity.type
_entity.pdbx_description
1 polymer ?
#
loop_
_entity_poly.entity_id
_entity_poly.type
_entity_poly.pdbx_seq_one_letter_code
_entity_poly.pdbx_strand_id
1 'polypeptide(L)'
;MTPTTVIINISTGKRSGDIPYKDSNVTRILQHSLVGNARRAIICTLSSAMSHFEQSPNTLSFSTRAKEVTDNAEVNMVVSEK
;
A
#
# COMPACT_ATOMS: atom_id res chain seq x y z
N MET A 1 2.96 -7.11 -11.13
CA MET A 1 3.27 -7.70 -9.81
C MET A 1 4.04 -6.73 -8.90
N THR A 2 3.83 -5.41 -9.01
CA THR A 2 4.60 -4.42 -8.22
C THR A 2 3.88 -3.96 -6.94
N PRO A 3 2.54 -3.73 -6.91
CA PRO A 3 1.90 -3.24 -5.68
C PRO A 3 1.86 -4.29 -4.57
N THR A 4 1.65 -5.55 -4.94
CA THR A 4 1.61 -6.68 -4.01
C THR A 4 2.95 -6.85 -3.30
N THR A 5 4.07 -6.79 -4.03
CA THR A 5 5.42 -6.90 -3.47
C THR A 5 5.72 -5.78 -2.49
N VAL A 6 5.32 -4.54 -2.83
CA VAL A 6 5.48 -3.39 -1.93
C VAL A 6 4.67 -3.59 -0.65
N ILE A 7 3.39 -3.98 -0.76
CA ILE A 7 2.54 -4.25 0.41
C ILE A 7 3.10 -5.35 1.30
N ILE A 8 3.59 -6.46 0.73
CA ILE A 8 4.20 -7.56 1.50
C ILE A 8 5.43 -7.09 2.29
N ASN A 9 6.30 -6.29 1.66
CA ASN A 9 7.49 -5.78 2.35
C ASN A 9 7.09 -4.88 3.53
N ILE A 10 6.15 -3.95 3.34
CA ILE A 10 5.77 -3.03 4.42
C ILE A 10 4.90 -3.70 5.50
N SER A 11 4.13 -4.73 5.17
CA SER A 11 3.29 -5.44 6.15
C SER A 11 4.13 -6.30 7.11
N THR A 12 5.29 -6.79 6.67
CA THR A 12 6.21 -7.58 7.51
C THR A 12 7.08 -6.72 8.45
N GLY A 13 6.77 -5.42 8.58
CA GLY A 13 7.52 -4.50 9.43
C GLY A 13 8.83 -3.99 8.81
N LYS A 14 9.18 -4.42 7.59
CA LYS A 14 10.29 -3.82 6.82
C LYS A 14 9.84 -2.49 6.25
N ARG A 15 9.90 -1.45 7.08
CA ARG A 15 9.68 -0.05 6.66
C ARG A 15 10.94 0.65 6.16
N SER A 16 12.10 0.02 6.40
CA SER A 16 13.42 0.51 6.00
C SER A 16 14.17 -0.60 5.27
N GLY A 17 14.63 -0.32 4.05
CA GLY A 17 15.29 -1.26 3.14
C GLY A 17 14.99 -0.94 1.67
N ASP A 18 15.54 -1.74 0.74
CA ASP A 18 15.27 -1.63 -0.71
C ASP A 18 13.85 -2.11 -1.05
N ILE A 19 12.85 -1.34 -0.62
CA ILE A 19 11.48 -1.56 -1.05
C ILE A 19 11.36 -1.01 -2.48
N PRO A 20 10.86 -1.80 -3.44
CA PRO A 20 10.89 -1.49 -4.87
C PRO A 20 9.84 -0.46 -5.29
N TYR A 21 9.76 0.70 -4.63
CA TYR A 21 8.88 1.80 -5.05
C TYR A 21 9.22 2.32 -6.44
N LYS A 22 10.50 2.21 -6.84
CA LYS A 22 11.05 2.72 -8.10
C LYS A 22 10.69 1.87 -9.31
N ASP A 23 10.24 0.63 -9.10
CA ASP A 23 9.93 -0.32 -10.18
C ASP A 23 8.68 0.09 -10.97
N SER A 24 7.85 0.99 -10.44
CA SER A 24 6.74 1.57 -11.19
C SER A 24 6.45 3.02 -10.80
N ASN A 25 6.02 3.83 -11.78
CA ASN A 25 5.62 5.21 -11.53
C ASN A 25 4.47 5.31 -10.51
N VAL A 26 3.54 4.34 -10.53
CA VAL A 26 2.41 4.30 -9.59
C VAL A 26 2.90 4.06 -8.15
N THR A 27 3.77 3.07 -7.92
CA THR A 27 4.32 2.81 -6.57
C THR A 27 5.20 3.94 -6.07
N ARG A 28 5.87 4.67 -6.98
CA ARG A 28 6.68 5.84 -6.65
C ARG A 28 5.82 7.01 -6.16
N ILE A 29 4.71 7.31 -6.84
CA ILE A 29 3.77 8.35 -6.40
C ILE A 29 3.13 7.96 -5.05
N LEU A 30 2.76 6.68 -4.90
CA LEU A 30 2.12 6.18 -3.69
C LEU A 30 3.08 5.97 -2.51
N GLN A 31 4.39 6.15 -2.69
CA GLN A 31 5.39 5.89 -1.65
C GLN A 31 5.10 6.65 -0.36
N HIS A 32 4.80 7.95 -0.45
CA HIS A 32 4.46 8.77 0.71
C HIS A 32 3.19 8.28 1.39
N SER A 33 2.20 7.87 0.60
CA SER A 33 1.02 7.25 1.18
C SER A 33 1.37 5.95 1.89
N LEU A 34 2.26 5.11 1.33
CA LEU A 34 2.54 3.71 1.72
C LEU A 34 3.38 3.55 2.99
N VAL A 35 4.33 4.44 3.23
CA VAL A 35 5.23 4.37 4.40
C VAL A 35 5.37 5.70 5.13
N GLY A 36 4.85 6.80 4.55
CA GLY A 36 4.99 8.14 5.10
C GLY A 36 3.78 8.60 5.92
N ASN A 37 3.71 9.92 6.05
CA ASN A 37 2.66 10.59 6.82
C ASN A 37 1.35 10.65 6.01
N ALA A 38 0.58 9.57 6.01
CA ALA A 38 -0.70 9.51 5.34
C ALA A 38 -1.66 8.51 5.99
N ARG A 39 -2.96 8.78 5.87
CA ARG A 39 -4.00 7.80 6.15
C ARG A 39 -4.34 7.05 4.87
N ARG A 40 -4.31 5.73 4.91
CA ARG A 40 -4.62 4.88 3.75
C ARG A 40 -6.00 4.25 3.84
N ALA A 41 -6.67 4.22 2.69
CA ALA A 41 -7.79 3.32 2.43
C ALA A 41 -7.54 2.61 1.10
N ILE A 42 -7.82 1.31 1.04
CA ILE A 42 -7.70 0.50 -0.17
C ILE A 42 -9.06 -0.14 -0.43
N ILE A 43 -9.60 0.08 -1.63
CA ILE A 43 -10.83 -0.56 -2.09
C ILE A 43 -10.44 -1.69 -3.04
N CYS A 44 -10.76 -2.93 -2.65
CA CYS A 44 -10.56 -4.10 -3.49
C CYS A 44 -11.87 -4.42 -4.21
N THR A 45 -11.84 -4.42 -5.55
CA THR A 45 -13.00 -4.76 -6.38
C THR A 45 -12.89 -6.20 -6.86
N LEU A 46 -13.96 -6.97 -6.68
CA LEU A 46 -14.04 -8.38 -7.03
C LEU A 46 -15.22 -8.60 -7.99
N SER A 47 -15.05 -9.53 -8.92
CA SER A 47 -16.13 -9.97 -9.81
C SER A 47 -16.67 -11.31 -9.35
N SER A 48 -17.99 -11.46 -9.31
CA SER A 48 -18.68 -12.72 -8.98
C SER A 48 -18.74 -13.71 -10.15
N ALA A 49 -18.20 -13.37 -11.32
CA ALA A 49 -18.19 -14.26 -12.47
C ALA A 49 -17.21 -15.43 -12.26
N MET A 50 -17.61 -16.64 -12.68
CA MET A 50 -16.81 -17.85 -12.50
C MET A 50 -15.45 -17.77 -13.22
N SER A 51 -15.38 -17.02 -14.34
CA SER A 51 -14.12 -16.72 -15.06
C SER A 51 -13.07 -15.97 -14.22
N HIS A 52 -13.49 -15.30 -13.14
CA HIS A 52 -12.61 -14.53 -12.25
C HIS A 52 -12.42 -15.17 -10.88
N PHE A 53 -12.96 -16.37 -10.67
CA PHE A 53 -12.85 -17.07 -9.39
C PHE A 53 -11.39 -17.31 -9.01
N GLU A 54 -10.52 -17.69 -9.96
CA GLU A 54 -9.10 -17.94 -9.68
C GLU A 54 -8.31 -16.67 -9.30
N GLN A 55 -8.76 -15.49 -9.70
CA GLN A 55 -8.10 -14.21 -9.40
C GLN A 55 -8.57 -13.57 -8.10
N SER A 56 -9.76 -13.94 -7.62
CA SER A 56 -10.35 -13.40 -6.40
C SER A 56 -9.50 -13.69 -5.15
N PRO A 57 -8.95 -14.91 -4.95
CA PRO A 57 -8.03 -15.20 -3.85
C PRO A 57 -6.77 -14.32 -3.84
N ASN A 58 -6.23 -13.95 -5.00
CA ASN A 58 -5.05 -13.09 -5.09
C ASN A 58 -5.36 -11.69 -4.55
N THR A 59 -6.53 -11.15 -4.91
CA THR A 59 -6.99 -9.84 -4.45
C THR A 59 -7.31 -9.85 -2.95
N LEU A 60 -7.96 -10.90 -2.46
CA LEU A 60 -8.22 -11.08 -1.03
C LEU A 60 -6.91 -11.19 -0.23
N SER A 61 -5.96 -11.98 -0.70
CA SER A 61 -4.64 -12.13 -0.07
C SER A 61 -3.90 -10.78 0.01
N PHE A 62 -3.95 -9.99 -1.08
CA PHE A 62 -3.42 -8.63 -1.07
C PHE A 62 -4.13 -7.77 -0.02
N SER A 63 -5.46 -7.80 0.05
CA SER A 63 -6.24 -6.99 1.00
C SER A 63 -5.90 -7.31 2.46
N THR A 64 -5.72 -8.60 2.78
CA THR A 64 -5.35 -9.05 4.12
C THR A 64 -3.99 -8.48 4.53
N ARG A 65 -2.99 -8.55 3.64
CA ARG A 65 -1.66 -7.98 3.90
C ARG A 65 -1.70 -6.47 3.99
N ALA A 66 -2.48 -5.81 3.15
CA ALA A 66 -2.58 -4.36 3.16
C ALA A 66 -3.23 -3.84 4.44
N LYS A 67 -4.15 -4.60 5.04
CA LYS A 67 -4.76 -4.30 6.35
C LYS A 67 -3.78 -4.39 7.52
N GLU A 68 -2.75 -5.23 7.42
CA GLU A 68 -1.71 -5.40 8.46
C GLU A 68 -0.75 -4.18 8.52
N VAL A 69 -0.76 -3.32 7.51
CA VAL A 69 0.09 -2.13 7.46
C VAL A 69 -0.45 -1.07 8.42
N THR A 70 0.32 -0.74 9.46
CA THR A 70 -0.05 0.35 10.37
C THR A 70 0.46 1.69 9.83
N ASP A 71 -0.41 2.71 9.80
CA ASP A 71 -0.06 4.07 9.44
C ASP A 71 0.15 4.92 10.71
N ASN A 72 1.19 5.76 10.73
CA ASN A 72 1.44 6.76 11.78
C ASN A 72 1.28 8.16 11.17
N ALA A 73 0.03 8.58 10.96
CA ALA A 73 -0.26 9.84 10.31
C ALA A 73 -0.40 11.00 11.32
N GLU A 74 0.32 12.09 11.09
CA GLU A 74 0.35 13.34 11.83
C GLU A 74 -0.13 14.52 10.98
N VAL A 75 -0.58 15.60 11.61
CA VAL A 75 -1.01 16.81 10.88
C VAL A 75 0.21 17.60 10.43
N ASN A 76 0.31 17.86 9.12
CA ASN A 76 1.38 18.68 8.56
C ASN A 76 1.18 20.16 8.95
N MET A 77 1.96 20.68 9.90
CA MET A 77 1.96 22.08 10.30
C MET A 77 3.10 22.84 9.62
N VAL A 78 2.81 23.99 9.01
CA VAL A 78 3.81 24.91 8.48
C VAL A 78 3.94 26.06 9.45
N VAL A 79 5.05 26.13 10.19
CA VAL A 79 5.36 27.27 11.05
C VAL A 79 5.94 28.36 10.16
N SER A 80 5.23 29.48 10.01
CA SER A 80 5.79 30.66 9.36
C SER A 80 6.71 31.38 10.35
N GLU A 81 8.00 31.50 10.04
CA GLU A 81 8.88 32.45 10.72
C GLU A 81 8.36 33.87 10.46
N LYS A 82 8.29 34.66 11.53
CA LYS A 82 7.76 36.03 11.53
C LYS A 82 8.91 37.03 11.43
#